data_AF-A0A454TXZ3-F1
#
_entry.id   AF-A0A454TXZ3-F1
#
_cell.length_a   1.000
_cell.length_b   1.000
_cell.length_c   1.000
_cell.angle_alpha   90.00
_cell.angle_beta   90.00
_cell.angle_gamma   90.00
#
_symmetry.space_group_name_H-M   'P 1'
#
loop_
_entity.id
_entity.type
_entity.pdbx_description
1 polymer ?
#
loop_
_entity_poly.entity_id
_entity_poly.type
_entity_poly.pdbx_seq_one_letter_code
_entity_poly.pdbx_strand_id
1 'polypeptide(L)'
;MSLPTAEQVTNRYLYGADKRPGDMLDPSILNHRDSASENSIPVDAVEYMKSGGGRFVNSANFDWIEKFFNKDISIEPGVYDLTRIFEMVGSVDAQSGEKKSYAGYAVNQIYLGTSDPDYAERAYIWGTTKFKIADGAEFVVNPDGSREIRNFAIVPDGDENFDFNGGPDSAIGNAALQPVIDPSNIGRTVRLVFDGIAEIPRATLTESNFASDRRNVISIGVIDKAAVSLTALNAIEGLKNGLFSSGDQPVRFLDPQGRPIIYGSNSGDSIEGFVTPGGVDLNKDKYNLDGWLLGEVLDLGLNSNVYAYLQNGVAYVAGGGNDKIVGTDRNDALYGGDGDDTLIGGAGNDTLVGGKGFDAYVIDAQSGSDAMIDEDGSGRIVFGGLQLTGVGRLLAQTASSTTWSETLSSGQQVQYDYDLRTKELSIGIGAAHVTVQRFEPGSLGIAAPQTPASASTGPSTVVNPFIREGVQADLHLAATQDVRAESAGHAKYGGTPIPGRNGDDVIAGGDNPSPRLAALDGGSRNTIRAGNGATHAPLVPGDGHQLIDSQVASLVQAMAQFVPPAAGQTSLLPEPRERLMPVIASSWK
;
A
#
# COMPACT_ATOMS: atom_id res chain seq x y z
N MET A 1 -11.92 26.23 25.23
CA MET A 1 -11.27 24.98 24.76
C MET A 1 -9.84 25.33 24.34
N SER A 2 -8.85 24.42 24.36
CA SER A 2 -7.56 24.73 23.73
C SER A 2 -7.69 24.63 22.21
N LEU A 3 -6.94 25.45 21.46
CA LEU A 3 -6.85 25.32 20.01
C LEU A 3 -6.29 23.95 19.61
N PRO A 4 -6.65 23.43 18.41
CA PRO A 4 -6.11 22.16 17.92
C PRO A 4 -4.58 22.21 17.83
N THR A 5 -3.93 21.11 18.19
CA THR A 5 -2.48 20.96 18.04
C THR A 5 -2.13 20.41 16.66
N ALA A 6 -0.88 20.61 16.24
CA ALA A 6 -0.39 20.05 14.99
C ALA A 6 -0.51 18.52 14.98
N GLU A 7 -0.18 17.85 16.09
CA GLU A 7 -0.30 16.39 16.23
C GLU A 7 -1.74 15.90 16.01
N GLN A 8 -2.73 16.57 16.63
CA GLN A 8 -4.14 16.22 16.46
C GLN A 8 -4.58 16.37 14.99
N VAL A 9 -4.21 17.49 14.36
CA VAL A 9 -4.55 17.78 12.96
C VAL A 9 -3.85 16.79 12.03
N THR A 10 -2.55 16.52 12.22
CA THR A 10 -1.77 15.56 11.42
C THR A 10 -2.33 14.15 11.54
N ASN A 11 -2.69 13.69 12.74
CA ASN A 11 -3.27 12.36 12.92
C ASN A 11 -4.64 12.24 12.23
N ARG A 12 -5.49 13.27 12.31
CA ARG A 12 -6.76 13.29 11.58
C ARG A 12 -6.57 13.38 10.08
N TYR A 13 -5.56 14.12 9.64
CA TYR A 13 -5.18 14.23 8.24
C TYR A 13 -4.68 12.89 7.67
N LEU A 14 -3.80 12.17 8.38
CA LEU A 14 -3.22 10.90 7.90
C LEU A 14 -4.10 9.69 8.17
N TYR A 15 -4.75 9.62 9.34
CA TYR A 15 -5.46 8.41 9.80
C TYR A 15 -6.95 8.59 10.04
N GLY A 16 -7.49 9.81 10.00
CA GLY A 16 -8.91 10.07 10.27
C GLY A 16 -9.27 9.83 11.73
N ALA A 17 -8.26 9.82 12.61
CA ALA A 17 -8.38 9.55 14.03
C ALA A 17 -7.48 10.50 14.82
N ASP A 18 -7.72 10.63 16.12
CA ASP A 18 -6.90 11.50 16.99
C ASP A 18 -5.49 10.96 17.25
N LYS A 19 -5.22 9.69 16.89
CA LYS A 19 -3.97 8.98 17.14
C LYS A 19 -3.56 8.12 15.97
N ARG A 20 -2.25 7.89 15.85
CA ARG A 20 -1.65 6.91 14.94
C ARG A 20 -2.20 5.49 15.20
N PRO A 21 -2.56 4.72 14.16
CA PRO A 21 -2.91 3.31 14.27
C PRO A 21 -1.78 2.46 14.86
N GLY A 22 -2.14 1.42 15.62
CA GLY A 22 -1.14 0.50 16.19
C GLY A 22 -0.46 -0.36 15.13
N ASP A 23 -1.21 -0.73 14.09
CA ASP A 23 -0.70 -1.41 12.91
C ASP A 23 -0.64 -0.43 11.74
N MET A 24 0.56 -0.15 11.25
CA MET A 24 0.77 0.73 10.10
C MET A 24 0.76 -0.02 8.77
N LEU A 25 0.65 -1.34 8.78
CA LEU A 25 0.51 -2.14 7.57
C LEU A 25 -0.96 -2.40 7.23
N ASP A 26 -1.89 -1.91 8.06
CA ASP A 26 -3.33 -2.03 7.84
C ASP A 26 -3.75 -1.24 6.60
N PRO A 27 -4.29 -1.90 5.55
CA PRO A 27 -4.69 -1.22 4.33
C PRO A 27 -5.90 -0.29 4.54
N SER A 28 -6.63 -0.34 5.65
CA SER A 28 -7.69 0.64 5.98
C SER A 28 -7.15 2.07 6.19
N ILE A 29 -5.82 2.22 6.34
CA ILE A 29 -5.16 3.52 6.31
C ILE A 29 -5.29 4.15 4.92
N LEU A 30 -5.38 3.33 3.87
CA LEU A 30 -5.49 3.76 2.48
C LEU A 30 -6.88 4.35 2.19
N ASN A 31 -6.83 5.63 1.90
CA ASN A 31 -7.83 6.49 1.29
C ASN A 31 -9.33 6.14 1.44
N HIS A 32 -9.95 6.86 2.39
CA HIS A 32 -11.39 7.10 2.49
C HIS A 32 -11.78 8.53 2.06
N ARG A 33 -11.20 9.10 0.99
CA ARG A 33 -11.52 10.47 0.51
C ARG A 33 -13.03 10.70 0.27
N ASP A 34 -13.79 9.65 0.00
CA ASP A 34 -15.22 9.74 -0.34
C ASP A 34 -16.19 9.46 0.82
N SER A 35 -15.70 9.19 2.03
CA SER A 35 -16.58 8.99 3.20
C SER A 35 -16.81 10.33 3.89
N ALA A 36 -17.98 10.92 3.65
CA ALA A 36 -18.39 12.22 4.19
C ALA A 36 -18.58 12.29 5.73
N SER A 37 -18.03 11.36 6.52
CA SER A 37 -18.28 11.30 7.97
C SER A 37 -17.10 11.80 8.82
N GLU A 38 -17.35 12.89 9.55
CA GLU A 38 -16.76 13.28 10.85
C GLU A 38 -15.25 13.55 10.99
N ASN A 39 -14.50 13.83 9.91
CA ASN A 39 -13.12 14.32 10.07
C ASN A 39 -13.03 15.83 10.36
N SER A 40 -13.78 16.29 11.36
CA SER A 40 -13.80 17.69 11.80
C SER A 40 -13.25 17.86 13.21
N ILE A 41 -12.57 18.97 13.47
CA ILE A 41 -12.16 19.41 14.79
C ILE A 41 -12.93 20.69 15.15
N PRO A 42 -13.68 20.72 16.27
CA PRO A 42 -14.30 21.93 16.76
C PRO A 42 -13.25 22.91 17.27
N VAL A 43 -13.47 24.19 17.00
CA VAL A 43 -12.54 25.28 17.30
C VAL A 43 -13.30 26.34 18.06
N ASP A 44 -12.88 26.59 19.29
CA ASP A 44 -13.41 27.69 20.09
C ASP A 44 -13.04 29.03 19.45
N ALA A 45 -14.02 29.70 18.84
CA ALA A 45 -13.80 30.94 18.11
C ALA A 45 -13.35 32.09 19.04
N VAL A 46 -13.78 32.09 20.29
CA VAL A 46 -13.36 33.10 21.28
C VAL A 46 -11.88 32.94 21.59
N GLU A 47 -11.44 31.70 21.84
CA GLU A 47 -10.03 31.41 22.06
C GLU A 47 -9.20 31.67 20.79
N TYR A 48 -9.69 31.31 19.61
CA TYR A 48 -9.00 31.56 18.35
C TYR A 48 -8.78 33.05 18.07
N MET A 49 -9.78 33.90 18.37
CA MET A 49 -9.62 35.35 18.26
C MET A 49 -8.62 35.93 19.27
N LYS A 50 -8.43 35.27 20.41
CA LYS A 50 -7.58 35.75 21.51
C LYS A 50 -6.14 35.28 21.40
N SER A 51 -5.92 33.98 21.18
CA SER A 51 -4.61 33.33 21.21
C SER A 51 -4.23 32.70 19.87
N GLY A 52 -5.18 32.52 18.95
CA GLY A 52 -4.95 32.01 17.60
C GLY A 52 -4.63 33.09 16.57
N GLY A 53 -4.95 32.83 15.30
CA GLY A 53 -4.67 33.74 14.19
C GLY A 53 -5.52 35.02 14.19
N GLY A 54 -6.67 35.02 14.88
CA GLY A 54 -7.52 36.20 14.97
C GLY A 54 -6.91 37.36 15.76
N ARG A 55 -5.90 37.10 16.60
CA ARG A 55 -5.22 38.14 17.39
C ARG A 55 -4.51 39.20 16.56
N PHE A 56 -4.22 38.90 15.29
CA PHE A 56 -3.54 39.80 14.37
C PHE A 56 -4.50 40.69 13.57
N VAL A 57 -5.80 40.57 13.79
CA VAL A 57 -6.82 41.34 13.08
C VAL A 57 -7.50 42.32 14.04
N ASN A 58 -7.55 43.57 13.63
CA ASN A 58 -8.28 44.64 14.30
C ASN A 58 -9.10 45.45 13.30
N SER A 59 -9.79 46.48 13.77
CA SER A 59 -10.72 47.26 12.93
C SER A 59 -10.02 47.97 11.77
N ALA A 60 -8.74 48.32 11.91
CA ALA A 60 -7.97 49.02 10.89
C ALA A 60 -7.48 48.12 9.75
N ASN A 61 -7.61 46.79 9.86
CA ASN A 61 -7.36 45.89 8.73
C ASN A 61 -8.42 45.99 7.62
N PHE A 62 -9.58 46.59 7.92
CA PHE A 62 -10.68 46.74 6.98
C PHE A 62 -10.66 48.16 6.42
N ASP A 63 -10.05 48.37 5.24
CA ASP A 63 -9.89 49.70 4.61
C ASP A 63 -11.20 50.51 4.53
N TRP A 64 -12.33 49.84 4.38
CA TRP A 64 -13.64 50.49 4.29
C TRP A 64 -14.14 51.04 5.64
N ILE A 65 -13.67 50.50 6.77
CA ILE A 65 -13.94 51.06 8.10
C ILE A 65 -13.18 52.38 8.28
N GLU A 66 -11.98 52.51 7.73
CA GLU A 66 -11.27 53.80 7.70
C GLU A 66 -12.08 54.85 6.94
N LYS A 67 -12.66 54.46 5.79
CA LYS A 67 -13.56 55.34 5.04
C LYS A 67 -14.81 55.71 5.84
N PHE A 68 -15.38 54.78 6.61
CA PHE A 68 -16.49 55.09 7.51
C PHE A 68 -16.11 56.13 8.56
N PHE A 69 -14.91 56.10 9.14
CA PHE A 69 -14.49 57.14 10.10
C PHE A 69 -13.98 58.42 9.45
N ASN A 70 -13.77 58.45 8.12
CA ASN A 70 -13.34 59.65 7.41
C ASN A 70 -14.48 60.67 7.27
N LYS A 71 -14.36 61.79 7.98
CA LYS A 71 -15.34 62.89 7.99
C LYS A 71 -15.44 63.66 6.67
N ASP A 72 -14.47 63.51 5.77
CA ASP A 72 -14.54 64.09 4.43
C ASP A 72 -15.58 63.40 3.54
N ILE A 73 -15.97 62.16 3.89
CA ILE A 73 -17.05 61.43 3.23
C ILE A 73 -18.37 61.83 3.88
N SER A 74 -19.25 62.50 3.12
CA SER A 74 -20.56 62.94 3.62
C SER A 74 -21.51 61.74 3.77
N ILE A 75 -22.01 61.53 4.99
CA ILE A 75 -23.01 60.51 5.35
C ILE A 75 -24.02 61.21 6.25
N GLU A 76 -25.30 61.09 5.93
CA GLU A 76 -26.38 61.70 6.73
C GLU A 76 -26.43 61.09 8.14
N PRO A 77 -26.79 61.87 9.18
CA PRO A 77 -27.00 61.32 10.52
C PRO A 77 -28.02 60.19 10.54
N GLY A 78 -27.70 59.11 11.23
CA GLY A 78 -28.54 57.91 11.24
C GLY A 78 -27.84 56.68 11.79
N VAL A 79 -28.57 55.56 11.81
CA VAL A 79 -28.07 54.23 12.15
C VAL A 79 -28.18 53.37 10.90
N TYR A 80 -27.07 52.73 10.52
CA TYR A 80 -26.95 51.93 9.31
C TYR A 80 -26.48 50.52 9.66
N ASP A 81 -27.00 49.52 8.96
CA ASP A 81 -26.44 48.17 9.01
C ASP A 81 -25.16 48.06 8.16
N LEU A 82 -24.47 46.93 8.31
CA LEU A 82 -23.22 46.63 7.62
C LEU A 82 -23.35 46.67 6.10
N THR A 83 -24.41 46.06 5.55
CA THR A 83 -24.61 46.00 4.10
C THR A 83 -24.75 47.40 3.54
N ARG A 84 -25.59 48.23 4.18
CA ARG A 84 -25.91 49.56 3.70
C ARG A 84 -24.72 50.50 3.79
N ILE A 85 -23.95 50.44 4.88
CA ILE A 85 -22.76 51.30 5.00
C ILE A 85 -21.67 50.86 4.02
N PHE A 86 -21.48 49.56 3.80
CA PHE A 86 -20.50 49.04 2.85
C PHE A 86 -20.82 49.49 1.42
N GLU A 87 -22.09 49.50 1.01
CA GLU A 87 -22.52 50.09 -0.27
C GLU A 87 -22.19 51.59 -0.40
N MET A 88 -22.21 52.34 0.70
CA MET A 88 -21.93 53.78 0.68
C MET A 88 -20.44 54.09 0.59
N VAL A 89 -19.61 53.35 1.34
CA VAL A 89 -18.19 53.72 1.52
C VAL A 89 -17.20 52.65 1.10
N GLY A 90 -17.59 51.38 1.08
CA GLY A 90 -16.70 50.22 0.90
C GLY A 90 -16.73 49.57 -0.48
N SER A 91 -17.84 49.70 -1.22
CA SER A 91 -18.12 48.87 -2.40
C SER A 91 -17.44 49.30 -3.69
N VAL A 92 -16.58 50.33 -3.71
CA VAL A 92 -15.91 50.83 -4.93
C VAL A 92 -14.43 51.04 -4.68
N ASP A 93 -13.61 50.50 -5.59
CA ASP A 93 -12.18 50.79 -5.65
C ASP A 93 -11.96 52.24 -6.13
N ALA A 94 -11.21 53.03 -5.35
CA ALA A 94 -10.99 54.44 -5.65
C ALA A 94 -10.06 54.69 -6.86
N GLN A 95 -9.29 53.67 -7.28
CA GLN A 95 -8.33 53.72 -8.38
C GLN A 95 -8.88 53.09 -9.66
N SER A 96 -9.61 51.97 -9.56
CA SER A 96 -10.14 51.24 -10.73
C SER A 96 -11.63 51.45 -11.02
N GLY A 97 -12.42 51.93 -10.04
CA GLY A 97 -13.87 52.07 -10.15
C GLY A 97 -14.65 50.75 -10.10
N GLU A 98 -13.98 49.61 -9.87
CA GLU A 98 -14.63 48.31 -9.76
C GLU A 98 -15.41 48.15 -8.47
N LYS A 99 -16.55 47.44 -8.54
CA LYS A 99 -17.35 47.13 -7.37
C LYS A 99 -16.71 45.99 -6.56
N LYS A 100 -16.33 46.24 -5.31
CA LYS A 100 -15.85 45.20 -4.40
C LYS A 100 -17.02 44.37 -3.88
N SER A 101 -16.92 43.05 -4.02
CA SER A 101 -17.94 42.08 -3.64
C SER A 101 -17.85 41.62 -2.18
N TYR A 102 -16.80 41.97 -1.44
CA TYR A 102 -16.51 41.38 -0.14
C TYR A 102 -16.08 42.42 0.91
N ALA A 103 -16.68 42.36 2.10
CA ALA A 103 -16.42 43.27 3.22
C ALA A 103 -15.38 42.73 4.23
N GLY A 104 -14.84 41.53 4.01
CA GLY A 104 -13.92 40.87 4.93
C GLY A 104 -12.43 41.12 4.66
N TYR A 105 -11.58 40.54 5.50
CA TYR A 105 -10.12 40.59 5.44
C TYR A 105 -9.53 39.18 5.56
N ALA A 106 -8.45 38.89 4.84
CA ALA A 106 -7.79 37.58 4.89
C ALA A 106 -6.39 37.70 5.50
N VAL A 107 -6.08 36.79 6.42
CA VAL A 107 -4.79 36.72 7.09
C VAL A 107 -4.04 35.48 6.65
N ASN A 108 -2.85 35.65 6.10
CA ASN A 108 -1.94 34.54 5.92
C ASN A 108 -1.04 34.38 7.15
N GLN A 109 -1.16 33.22 7.80
CA GLN A 109 -0.53 32.93 9.07
C GLN A 109 0.99 32.76 8.97
N ILE A 110 1.52 32.42 7.78
CA ILE A 110 2.96 32.23 7.57
C ILE A 110 3.76 33.52 7.74
N TYR A 111 3.12 34.68 7.53
CA TYR A 111 3.79 35.98 7.60
C TYR A 111 3.74 36.66 8.96
N LEU A 112 2.97 36.13 9.90
CA LEU A 112 2.63 36.84 11.13
C LEU A 112 3.21 36.16 12.36
N GLY A 113 3.70 36.96 13.31
CA GLY A 113 4.14 36.48 14.61
C GLY A 113 5.23 35.40 14.54
N THR A 114 6.22 35.54 13.66
CA THR A 114 7.29 34.53 13.46
C THR A 114 8.16 34.28 14.68
N SER A 115 8.16 35.21 15.64
CA SER A 115 8.80 35.09 16.94
C SER A 115 7.90 34.52 18.03
N ASP A 116 6.61 34.33 17.75
CA ASP A 116 5.65 33.88 18.75
C ASP A 116 5.83 32.38 19.03
N PRO A 117 5.68 31.91 20.28
CA PRO A 117 5.86 30.50 20.62
C PRO A 117 4.92 29.53 19.86
N ASP A 118 3.73 29.98 19.47
CA ASP A 118 2.73 29.20 18.74
C ASP A 118 2.93 29.24 17.21
N TYR A 119 3.90 30.01 16.71
CA TYR A 119 4.03 30.32 15.29
C TYR A 119 4.00 29.08 14.38
N ALA A 120 4.84 28.08 14.67
CA ALA A 120 4.99 26.93 13.80
C ALA A 120 3.69 26.13 13.69
N GLU A 121 3.05 25.87 14.83
CA GLU A 121 1.77 25.15 14.90
C GLU A 121 0.66 25.95 14.23
N ARG A 122 0.59 27.26 14.46
CA ARG A 122 -0.41 28.12 13.84
C ARG A 122 -0.24 28.21 12.32
N ALA A 123 0.99 28.41 11.84
CA ALA A 123 1.29 28.48 10.41
C ALA A 123 1.00 27.16 9.70
N TYR A 124 1.28 26.03 10.37
CA TYR A 124 0.97 24.69 9.86
C TYR A 124 -0.54 24.45 9.72
N ILE A 125 -1.32 24.71 10.77
CA ILE A 125 -2.74 24.32 10.81
C ILE A 125 -3.61 25.22 9.91
N TRP A 126 -3.38 26.53 9.95
CA TRP A 126 -4.41 27.50 9.55
C TRP A 126 -4.20 28.15 8.18
N GLY A 127 -3.00 28.04 7.59
CA GLY A 127 -2.70 28.61 6.26
C GLY A 127 -3.14 30.07 6.10
N THR A 128 -4.30 30.27 5.47
CA THR A 128 -4.98 31.58 5.35
C THR A 128 -6.35 31.55 6.01
N THR A 129 -6.63 32.46 6.93
CA THR A 129 -7.95 32.58 7.58
C THR A 129 -8.67 33.85 7.18
N LYS A 130 -9.96 33.75 6.86
CA LYS A 130 -10.80 34.91 6.52
C LYS A 130 -11.57 35.42 7.73
N PHE A 131 -11.74 36.73 7.80
CA PHE A 131 -12.45 37.43 8.86
C PHE A 131 -13.45 38.41 8.27
N LYS A 132 -14.52 38.67 9.02
CA LYS A 132 -15.52 39.70 8.73
C LYS A 132 -15.91 40.44 10.00
N ILE A 133 -16.61 41.55 9.83
CA ILE A 133 -17.30 42.19 10.94
C ILE A 133 -18.55 41.37 11.27
N ALA A 134 -18.79 41.15 12.56
CA ALA A 134 -19.91 40.36 13.05
C ALA A 134 -21.25 40.93 12.60
N ASP A 135 -22.18 40.04 12.27
CA ASP A 135 -23.57 40.41 12.03
C ASP A 135 -24.17 41.12 13.26
N GLY A 136 -25.01 42.13 13.00
CA GLY A 136 -25.63 42.96 14.04
C GLY A 136 -24.80 44.16 14.49
N ALA A 137 -23.65 44.42 13.88
CA ALA A 137 -22.93 45.68 14.05
C ALA A 137 -23.75 46.86 13.48
N GLU A 138 -23.88 47.94 14.26
CA GLU A 138 -24.66 49.12 13.91
C GLU A 138 -23.74 50.33 13.72
N PHE A 139 -23.74 50.92 12.53
CA PHE A 139 -22.91 52.07 12.16
C PHE A 139 -23.70 53.35 12.42
N VAL A 140 -23.24 54.15 13.37
CA VAL A 140 -23.95 55.34 13.84
C VAL A 140 -23.21 56.59 13.40
N VAL A 141 -23.94 57.48 12.73
CA VAL A 141 -23.52 58.86 12.45
C VAL A 141 -24.37 59.78 13.30
N ASN A 142 -23.75 60.41 14.29
CA ASN A 142 -24.46 61.32 15.21
C ASN A 142 -24.74 62.67 14.53
N PRO A 143 -25.74 63.44 15.01
CA PRO A 143 -26.05 64.77 14.47
C PRO A 143 -24.90 65.78 14.51
N ASP A 144 -23.94 65.59 15.43
CA ASP A 144 -22.72 66.41 15.55
C ASP A 144 -21.60 65.97 14.59
N GLY A 145 -21.86 64.96 13.76
CA GLY A 145 -20.90 64.39 12.80
C GLY A 145 -19.92 63.37 13.40
N SER A 146 -19.98 63.09 14.71
CA SER A 146 -19.20 62.01 15.32
C SER A 146 -19.72 60.64 14.88
N ARG A 147 -18.81 59.66 14.76
CA ARG A 147 -19.14 58.31 14.30
C ARG A 147 -18.72 57.24 15.30
N GLU A 148 -19.55 56.21 15.42
CA GLU A 148 -19.27 55.02 16.22
C GLU A 148 -19.88 53.77 15.58
N ILE A 149 -19.36 52.60 15.92
CA ILE A 149 -19.96 51.32 15.55
C ILE A 149 -20.33 50.58 16.82
N ARG A 150 -21.63 50.36 17.06
CA ARG A 150 -22.13 49.60 18.21
C ARG A 150 -22.17 48.12 17.88
N ASN A 151 -22.15 47.28 18.92
CA ASN A 151 -22.13 45.81 18.79
C ASN A 151 -21.00 45.29 17.86
N PHE A 152 -19.89 46.01 17.79
CA PHE A 152 -18.76 45.69 16.94
C PHE A 152 -17.99 44.49 17.48
N ALA A 153 -17.73 43.53 16.61
CA ALA A 153 -16.78 42.45 16.79
C ALA A 153 -16.23 42.01 15.43
N ILE A 154 -15.04 41.42 15.43
CA ILE A 154 -14.46 40.75 14.27
C ILE A 154 -14.57 39.24 14.52
N VAL A 155 -15.01 38.50 13.52
CA VAL A 155 -15.24 37.06 13.61
C VAL A 155 -14.65 36.33 12.40
N PRO A 156 -14.29 35.04 12.53
CA PRO A 156 -13.96 34.22 11.37
C PRO A 156 -15.11 34.21 10.35
N ASP A 157 -14.78 34.21 9.06
CA ASP A 157 -15.77 34.15 7.97
C ASP A 157 -15.79 32.77 7.32
N GLY A 158 -16.46 31.84 8.02
CA GLY A 158 -16.58 30.44 7.62
C GLY A 158 -15.58 29.54 8.33
N ASP A 159 -15.77 28.24 8.13
CA ASP A 159 -14.88 27.20 8.64
C ASP A 159 -13.60 27.12 7.82
N GLU A 160 -12.54 26.62 8.44
CA GLU A 160 -11.25 26.37 7.80
C GLU A 160 -11.06 24.89 7.50
N ASN A 161 -9.98 24.57 6.79
CA ASN A 161 -9.57 23.19 6.56
C ASN A 161 -8.05 23.02 6.56
N PHE A 162 -7.62 21.78 6.75
CA PHE A 162 -6.25 21.34 6.60
C PHE A 162 -6.19 20.15 5.63
N ASP A 163 -5.49 20.31 4.51
CA ASP A 163 -5.39 19.29 3.46
C ASP A 163 -4.11 19.39 2.62
N PHE A 164 -3.13 20.18 3.06
CA PHE A 164 -1.95 20.59 2.27
C PHE A 164 -2.26 21.24 0.91
N ASN A 165 -3.52 21.57 0.61
CA ASN A 165 -3.91 22.28 -0.59
C ASN A 165 -4.26 23.73 -0.20
N GLY A 166 -3.63 24.70 -0.85
CA GLY A 166 -3.86 26.10 -0.49
C GLY A 166 -3.54 27.06 -1.62
N GLY A 167 -3.87 28.33 -1.42
CA GLY A 167 -3.48 29.40 -2.32
C GLY A 167 -1.95 29.57 -2.39
N PRO A 168 -1.44 30.42 -3.31
CA PRO A 168 0.00 30.58 -3.55
C PRO A 168 0.79 30.84 -2.26
N ASP A 169 0.34 31.75 -1.40
CA ASP A 169 1.09 32.07 -0.17
C ASP A 169 1.01 30.96 0.92
N SER A 170 0.10 29.97 0.80
CA SER A 170 0.06 28.75 1.63
C SER A 170 0.84 27.59 1.01
N ALA A 171 1.09 27.64 -0.31
CA ALA A 171 1.81 26.62 -1.06
C ALA A 171 3.28 26.48 -0.63
N ILE A 172 3.88 27.53 -0.06
CA ILE A 172 5.28 27.54 0.43
C ILE A 172 5.51 26.44 1.46
N GLY A 173 4.70 26.44 2.53
CA GLY A 173 4.85 25.47 3.61
C GLY A 173 4.38 24.09 3.17
N ASN A 174 3.27 24.03 2.43
CA ASN A 174 2.66 22.78 2.04
C ASN A 174 3.53 21.98 1.06
N ALA A 175 4.11 22.61 0.03
CA ALA A 175 4.95 21.94 -0.95
C ALA A 175 6.24 21.36 -0.33
N ALA A 176 6.77 22.01 0.72
CA ALA A 176 7.92 21.49 1.48
C ALA A 176 7.52 20.34 2.41
N LEU A 177 6.40 20.51 3.12
CA LEU A 177 6.03 19.64 4.22
C LEU A 177 5.33 18.39 3.76
N GLN A 178 4.47 18.46 2.74
CA GLN A 178 3.71 17.30 2.29
C GLN A 178 4.62 16.13 1.90
N PRO A 179 5.72 16.28 1.14
CA PRO A 179 6.62 15.17 0.84
C PRO A 179 7.26 14.50 2.06
N VAL A 180 7.29 15.20 3.21
CA VAL A 180 7.89 14.69 4.45
C VAL A 180 6.83 14.15 5.41
N ILE A 181 5.72 14.85 5.58
CA ILE A 181 4.63 14.49 6.48
C ILE A 181 3.70 13.44 5.86
N ASP A 182 3.60 13.39 4.53
CA ASP A 182 2.70 12.52 3.77
C ASP A 182 3.33 12.14 2.41
N PRO A 183 4.45 11.39 2.41
CA PRO A 183 5.20 11.08 1.19
C PRO A 183 4.36 10.29 0.17
N SER A 184 3.44 9.45 0.63
CA SER A 184 2.54 8.67 -0.23
C SER A 184 1.23 9.37 -0.59
N ASN A 185 1.01 10.60 -0.10
CA ASN A 185 -0.22 11.37 -0.37
C ASN A 185 -1.52 10.63 0.05
N ILE A 186 -1.50 9.98 1.21
CA ILE A 186 -2.64 9.23 1.76
C ILE A 186 -3.64 10.12 2.51
N GLY A 187 -3.28 11.38 2.75
CA GLY A 187 -4.05 12.23 3.63
C GLY A 187 -5.38 12.72 3.09
N ARG A 188 -6.25 13.07 4.03
CA ARG A 188 -7.63 13.52 3.83
C ARG A 188 -7.83 14.93 4.35
N THR A 189 -8.83 15.64 3.83
CA THR A 189 -9.16 16.97 4.35
C THR A 189 -9.69 16.89 5.79
N VAL A 190 -9.13 17.70 6.69
CA VAL A 190 -9.63 17.92 8.05
C VAL A 190 -10.40 19.22 8.06
N ARG A 191 -11.67 19.22 8.51
CA ARG A 191 -12.43 20.47 8.69
C ARG A 191 -12.16 21.07 10.06
N LEU A 192 -11.93 22.36 10.14
CA LEU A 192 -11.72 23.12 11.37
C LEU A 192 -12.95 24.02 11.57
N VAL A 193 -13.88 23.58 12.41
CA VAL A 193 -15.22 24.16 12.51
C VAL A 193 -15.26 25.16 13.66
N PHE A 194 -15.57 26.42 13.37
CA PHE A 194 -15.61 27.46 14.40
C PHE A 194 -16.91 27.43 15.19
N ASP A 195 -16.81 27.05 16.47
CA ASP A 195 -17.89 27.07 17.44
C ASP A 195 -17.81 28.34 18.31
N GLY A 196 -18.96 28.75 18.87
CA GLY A 196 -18.99 29.88 19.81
C GLY A 196 -18.78 31.27 19.17
N ILE A 197 -18.94 31.42 17.84
CA ILE A 197 -18.81 32.72 17.16
C ILE A 197 -19.69 33.81 17.81
N ALA A 198 -20.90 33.45 18.24
CA ALA A 198 -21.82 34.38 18.89
C ALA A 198 -21.34 34.89 20.26
N GLU A 199 -20.42 34.17 20.90
CA GLU A 199 -19.86 34.45 22.23
C GLU A 199 -18.65 35.41 22.18
N ILE A 200 -18.14 35.71 20.98
CA ILE A 200 -17.07 36.70 20.79
C ILE A 200 -17.54 38.05 21.36
N PRO A 201 -16.76 38.66 22.29
CA PRO A 201 -17.16 39.91 22.94
C PRO A 201 -17.41 41.03 21.92
N ARG A 202 -18.56 41.69 22.06
CA ARG A 202 -18.95 42.85 21.26
C ARG A 202 -18.72 44.14 22.06
N ALA A 203 -18.20 45.17 21.39
CA ALA A 203 -17.93 46.47 22.00
C ALA A 203 -18.43 47.62 21.12
N THR A 204 -18.40 48.85 21.63
CA THR A 204 -18.57 50.03 20.78
C THR A 204 -17.21 50.48 20.28
N LEU A 205 -17.03 50.53 18.96
CA LEU A 205 -15.84 51.08 18.33
C LEU A 205 -16.05 52.57 18.07
N THR A 206 -15.33 53.41 18.81
CA THR A 206 -15.34 54.87 18.60
C THR A 206 -14.21 55.31 17.65
N GLU A 207 -14.28 56.54 17.14
CA GLU A 207 -13.17 57.18 16.41
C GLU A 207 -11.83 57.07 17.15
N SER A 208 -11.85 57.24 18.48
CA SER A 208 -10.63 57.17 19.30
C SER A 208 -10.09 55.75 19.38
N ASN A 209 -10.96 54.73 19.48
CA ASN A 209 -10.54 53.34 19.49
C ASN A 209 -9.97 52.95 18.11
N PHE A 210 -10.64 53.32 17.03
CA PHE A 210 -10.17 53.08 15.65
C PHE A 210 -8.80 53.71 15.38
N ALA A 211 -8.58 54.96 15.83
CA ALA A 211 -7.28 55.61 15.72
C ALA A 211 -6.17 54.91 16.54
N SER A 212 -6.55 54.20 17.61
CA SER A 212 -5.63 53.33 18.35
C SER A 212 -5.31 52.06 17.56
N ASP A 213 -6.32 51.38 17.03
CA ASP A 213 -6.16 50.17 16.20
C ASP A 213 -5.27 50.43 14.98
N ARG A 214 -5.43 51.58 14.32
CA ARG A 214 -4.59 51.98 13.17
C ARG A 214 -3.11 52.12 13.51
N ARG A 215 -2.76 52.47 14.74
CA ARG A 215 -1.35 52.53 15.19
C ARG A 215 -0.77 51.15 15.47
N ASN A 216 -1.63 50.15 15.66
CA ASN A 216 -1.27 48.79 16.03
C ASN A 216 -1.60 47.77 14.92
N VAL A 217 -1.98 48.23 13.72
CA VAL A 217 -2.31 47.36 12.60
C VAL A 217 -1.05 46.67 12.08
N ILE A 218 -1.15 45.36 11.85
CA ILE A 218 -0.07 44.59 11.23
C ILE A 218 -0.39 44.45 9.75
N SER A 219 0.32 45.22 8.92
CA SER A 219 0.10 45.23 7.47
C SER A 219 1.00 44.20 6.78
N ILE A 220 0.40 43.14 6.23
CA ILE A 220 1.14 42.05 5.55
C ILE A 220 1.94 42.56 4.33
N GLY A 221 1.48 43.63 3.66
CA GLY A 221 2.13 44.19 2.47
C GLY A 221 3.47 44.90 2.70
N VAL A 222 3.87 45.15 3.96
CA VAL A 222 5.18 45.74 4.32
C VAL A 222 6.13 44.73 4.96
N ILE A 223 5.74 43.47 5.02
CA ILE A 223 6.56 42.40 5.58
C ILE A 223 7.61 41.99 4.55
N ASP A 224 8.87 41.95 4.97
CA ASP A 224 9.96 41.34 4.19
C ASP A 224 9.73 39.82 4.14
N LYS A 225 9.07 39.37 3.06
CA LYS A 225 8.74 37.97 2.84
C LYS A 225 9.99 37.07 2.84
N ALA A 226 11.14 37.57 2.36
CA ALA A 226 12.38 36.80 2.35
C ALA A 226 12.94 36.58 3.76
N ALA A 227 12.93 37.61 4.61
CA ALA A 227 13.37 37.51 6.00
C ALA A 227 12.47 36.59 6.86
N VAL A 228 11.16 36.61 6.61
CA VAL A 228 10.20 35.70 7.27
C VAL A 228 10.48 34.25 6.91
N SER A 229 10.92 33.99 5.69
CA SER A 229 11.06 32.64 5.15
C SER A 229 12.05 31.78 5.95
N LEU A 230 13.22 32.30 6.32
CA LEU A 230 14.22 31.49 7.06
C LEU A 230 13.76 31.15 8.48
N THR A 231 13.14 32.12 9.17
CA THR A 231 12.58 31.90 10.52
C THR A 231 11.43 30.90 10.46
N ALA A 232 10.58 31.04 9.44
CA ALA A 232 9.46 30.14 9.20
C ALA A 232 9.94 28.69 8.99
N LEU A 233 10.96 28.50 8.15
CA LEU A 233 11.52 27.19 7.85
C LEU A 233 12.13 26.50 9.07
N ASN A 234 12.89 27.23 9.91
CA ASN A 234 13.44 26.66 11.14
C ASN A 234 12.35 26.25 12.13
N ALA A 235 11.31 27.06 12.25
CA ALA A 235 10.18 26.76 13.12
C ALA A 235 9.40 25.53 12.61
N ILE A 236 9.21 25.43 11.30
CA ILE A 236 8.57 24.29 10.62
C ILE A 236 9.41 23.00 10.76
N GLU A 237 10.74 23.08 10.60
CA GLU A 237 11.64 21.94 10.85
C GLU A 237 11.56 21.47 12.30
N GLY A 238 11.47 22.41 13.25
CA GLY A 238 11.24 22.12 14.67
C GLY A 238 9.90 21.42 14.91
N LEU A 239 8.82 21.89 14.29
CA LEU A 239 7.49 21.28 14.37
C LEU A 239 7.50 19.86 13.80
N LYS A 240 8.08 19.66 12.61
CA LYS A 240 8.27 18.34 12.01
C LYS A 240 9.00 17.42 12.98
N ASN A 241 10.15 17.85 13.51
CA ASN A 241 10.90 17.04 14.47
C ASN A 241 10.05 16.69 15.72
N GLY A 242 9.22 17.63 16.16
CA GLY A 242 8.19 17.42 17.17
C GLY A 242 7.23 16.29 16.80
N LEU A 243 6.53 16.38 15.66
CA LEU A 243 5.56 15.37 15.18
C LEU A 243 6.18 13.96 15.04
N PHE A 244 7.46 13.90 14.69
CA PHE A 244 8.21 12.65 14.51
C PHE A 244 8.89 12.13 15.78
N SER A 245 8.86 12.90 16.87
CA SER A 245 9.46 12.54 18.16
C SER A 245 8.47 12.59 19.33
N SER A 246 7.25 13.09 19.13
CA SER A 246 6.24 13.28 20.18
C SER A 246 5.47 12.00 20.49
N GLY A 247 5.17 11.81 21.77
CA GLY A 247 4.26 10.78 22.26
C GLY A 247 4.80 9.35 22.28
N ASP A 248 3.91 8.40 22.60
CA ASP A 248 4.19 6.95 22.56
C ASP A 248 4.17 6.38 21.13
N GLN A 249 3.65 7.15 20.15
CA GLN A 249 3.43 6.73 18.75
C GLN A 249 3.71 7.91 17.79
N PRO A 250 4.98 8.21 17.47
CA PRO A 250 5.32 9.32 16.57
C PRO A 250 4.72 9.09 15.18
N VAL A 251 4.46 10.16 14.43
CA VAL A 251 4.01 10.07 13.03
C VAL A 251 5.17 9.55 12.18
N ARG A 252 5.45 8.26 12.21
CA ARG A 252 6.54 7.62 11.45
C ARG A 252 5.94 6.54 10.57
N PHE A 253 6.15 6.67 9.27
CA PHE A 253 5.83 5.64 8.28
C PHE A 253 6.90 4.56 8.31
N LEU A 254 7.04 3.90 9.46
CA LEU A 254 7.95 2.79 9.66
C LEU A 254 7.16 1.58 10.11
N ASP A 255 7.47 0.44 9.52
CA ASP A 255 6.97 -0.85 9.99
C ASP A 255 7.73 -1.31 11.26
N PRO A 256 7.33 -2.44 11.88
CA PRO A 256 8.00 -2.96 13.08
C PRO A 256 9.49 -3.31 12.88
N GLN A 257 9.92 -3.54 11.65
CA GLN A 257 11.30 -3.82 11.27
C GLN A 257 12.10 -2.52 11.00
N GLY A 258 11.45 -1.37 11.07
CA GLY A 258 12.05 -0.07 10.80
C GLY A 258 12.24 0.21 9.32
N ARG A 259 11.46 -0.40 8.43
CA ARG A 259 11.42 -0.10 7.00
C ARG A 259 10.46 1.06 6.72
N PRO A 260 10.82 2.03 5.88
CA PRO A 260 9.88 3.02 5.38
C PRO A 260 8.69 2.38 4.69
N ILE A 261 7.48 2.81 5.06
CA ILE A 261 6.23 2.33 4.46
C ILE A 261 5.85 3.26 3.31
N ILE A 262 5.67 2.68 2.12
CA ILE A 262 5.13 3.32 0.93
C ILE A 262 3.72 2.78 0.73
N TYR A 263 2.76 3.67 0.87
CA TYR A 263 1.35 3.40 0.61
C TYR A 263 1.02 3.67 -0.86
N GLY A 264 0.23 2.78 -1.45
CA GLY A 264 -0.44 2.90 -2.74
C GLY A 264 -1.78 3.62 -2.63
N SER A 265 -2.75 3.15 -3.41
CA SER A 265 -4.09 3.70 -3.54
C SER A 265 -5.14 2.59 -3.65
N ASN A 266 -6.39 2.96 -3.96
CA ASN A 266 -7.46 1.99 -4.25
C ASN A 266 -7.62 1.78 -5.78
N SER A 267 -6.57 2.08 -6.54
CA SER A 267 -6.49 1.93 -8.00
C SER A 267 -5.17 1.28 -8.34
N GLY A 268 -5.07 0.65 -9.51
CA GLY A 268 -3.83 0.00 -9.93
C GLY A 268 -2.66 0.97 -10.00
N ASP A 269 -1.65 0.71 -9.18
CA ASP A 269 -0.43 1.44 -8.99
C ASP A 269 0.76 0.71 -9.64
N SER A 270 1.77 1.49 -10.03
CA SER A 270 3.06 0.97 -10.48
C SER A 270 4.14 1.55 -9.60
N ILE A 271 4.63 0.76 -8.66
CA ILE A 271 5.54 1.20 -7.61
C ILE A 271 6.88 0.49 -7.76
N GLU A 272 7.97 1.24 -7.70
CA GLU A 272 9.32 0.72 -7.91
C GLU A 272 10.34 1.45 -7.02
N GLY A 273 11.14 0.66 -6.30
CA GLY A 273 12.36 1.14 -5.64
C GLY A 273 12.13 1.99 -4.38
N PHE A 274 12.30 3.31 -4.50
CA PHE A 274 12.16 4.26 -3.38
C PHE A 274 11.23 5.44 -3.70
N VAL A 275 10.51 5.35 -4.83
CA VAL A 275 9.63 6.42 -5.29
C VAL A 275 8.20 6.06 -4.93
N THR A 276 7.55 6.95 -4.19
CA THR A 276 6.13 6.80 -3.84
C THR A 276 5.23 7.06 -5.04
N PRO A 277 3.96 6.59 -5.02
CA PRO A 277 2.97 6.96 -6.03
C PRO A 277 2.77 8.48 -6.18
N GLY A 278 3.00 9.25 -5.11
CA GLY A 278 2.99 10.71 -5.11
C GLY A 278 4.19 11.36 -5.82
N GLY A 279 5.14 10.57 -6.34
CA GLY A 279 6.35 11.06 -7.00
C GLY A 279 7.47 11.50 -6.05
N VAL A 280 7.31 11.24 -4.74
CA VAL A 280 8.32 11.54 -3.72
C VAL A 280 9.38 10.45 -3.72
N ASP A 281 10.63 10.84 -4.01
CA ASP A 281 11.80 9.97 -3.92
C ASP A 281 12.36 9.96 -2.49
N LEU A 282 12.16 8.84 -1.78
CA LEU A 282 12.59 8.68 -0.40
C LEU A 282 14.10 8.61 -0.24
N ASN A 283 14.84 8.32 -1.32
CA ASN A 283 16.31 8.25 -1.34
C ASN A 283 16.97 9.65 -1.36
N LYS A 284 16.19 10.71 -1.15
CA LYS A 284 16.71 12.05 -0.91
C LYS A 284 16.88 12.28 0.58
N ASP A 285 18.06 12.74 0.98
CA ASP A 285 18.35 13.16 2.34
C ASP A 285 17.65 14.47 2.71
N LYS A 286 17.39 15.33 1.71
CA LYS A 286 16.66 16.59 1.85
C LYS A 286 15.66 16.82 0.71
N TYR A 287 14.52 17.44 1.05
CA TYR A 287 13.53 17.90 0.10
C TYR A 287 13.66 19.40 -0.13
N ASN A 288 14.01 19.78 -1.36
CA ASN A 288 14.24 21.16 -1.75
C ASN A 288 12.92 21.93 -1.98
N LEU A 289 12.95 23.23 -1.71
CA LEU A 289 11.87 24.20 -1.93
C LEU A 289 11.93 24.86 -3.33
N ASP A 290 12.64 24.24 -4.27
CA ASP A 290 12.86 24.67 -5.66
C ASP A 290 13.13 26.17 -5.85
N GLY A 291 13.87 26.80 -4.92
CA GLY A 291 14.31 28.20 -5.02
C GLY A 291 13.19 29.24 -5.15
N TRP A 292 11.92 28.82 -5.07
CA TRP A 292 10.75 29.63 -5.39
C TRP A 292 10.56 30.81 -4.42
N LEU A 293 11.11 30.71 -3.21
CA LEU A 293 11.12 31.79 -2.22
C LEU A 293 12.27 32.78 -2.33
N LEU A 294 13.41 32.38 -2.89
CA LEU A 294 14.65 33.16 -2.78
C LEU A 294 15.28 33.51 -4.13
N GLY A 295 14.73 33.04 -5.25
CA GLY A 295 15.20 33.40 -6.60
C GLY A 295 16.61 32.89 -6.95
N GLU A 296 17.29 32.21 -6.02
CA GLU A 296 18.58 31.55 -6.19
C GLU A 296 18.54 30.15 -5.56
N VAL A 297 19.45 29.27 -6.01
CA VAL A 297 19.63 27.90 -5.49
C VAL A 297 20.27 27.99 -4.09
N LEU A 298 19.47 28.31 -3.09
CA LEU A 298 19.82 28.10 -1.69
C LEU A 298 19.10 26.85 -1.21
N ASP A 299 19.83 25.74 -1.13
CA ASP A 299 19.33 24.47 -0.61
C ASP A 299 19.20 24.55 0.92
N LEU A 300 18.01 24.94 1.38
CA LEU A 300 17.61 24.95 2.78
C LEU A 300 16.73 23.74 3.15
N GLY A 301 16.68 22.71 2.28
CA GLY A 301 15.64 21.68 2.29
C GLY A 301 15.37 21.01 3.64
N LEU A 302 14.13 20.55 3.83
CA LEU A 302 13.75 19.79 5.03
C LEU A 302 14.41 18.42 5.00
N ASN A 303 15.05 18.02 6.10
CA ASN A 303 15.66 16.69 6.17
C ASN A 303 14.58 15.61 6.04
N SER A 304 14.86 14.62 5.20
CA SER A 304 14.07 13.41 5.12
C SER A 304 14.07 12.70 6.47
N ASN A 305 12.87 12.34 6.90
CA ASN A 305 12.58 11.60 8.13
C ASN A 305 12.85 10.09 8.01
N VAL A 306 12.93 9.57 6.79
CA VAL A 306 12.98 8.13 6.51
C VAL A 306 14.24 7.69 5.77
N TYR A 307 15.05 8.60 5.22
CA TYR A 307 16.25 8.26 4.44
C TYR A 307 17.20 7.30 5.17
N ALA A 308 17.47 7.55 6.45
CA ALA A 308 18.36 6.71 7.26
C ALA A 308 17.82 5.29 7.51
N TYR A 309 16.54 5.03 7.24
CA TYR A 309 15.88 3.74 7.44
C TYR A 309 15.84 2.89 6.17
N LEU A 310 16.11 3.47 4.99
CA LEU A 310 16.09 2.75 3.72
C LEU A 310 17.08 1.58 3.68
N GLN A 311 18.12 1.61 4.52
CA GLN A 311 19.04 0.49 4.69
C GLN A 311 18.37 -0.81 5.16
N ASN A 312 17.19 -0.70 5.78
CA ASN A 312 16.40 -1.85 6.26
C ASN A 312 15.52 -2.46 5.16
N GLY A 313 15.45 -1.84 3.97
CA GLY A 313 14.45 -2.13 2.94
C GLY A 313 13.25 -1.20 3.04
N VAL A 314 12.20 -1.52 2.28
CA VAL A 314 10.92 -0.80 2.20
C VAL A 314 9.75 -1.75 2.43
N ALA A 315 8.66 -1.20 2.96
CA ALA A 315 7.39 -1.90 3.07
C ALA A 315 6.36 -1.24 2.14
N TYR A 316 5.84 -1.97 1.16
CA TYR A 316 4.81 -1.50 0.25
C TYR A 316 3.44 -1.99 0.68
N VAL A 317 2.49 -1.08 0.86
CA VAL A 317 1.08 -1.40 1.09
C VAL A 317 0.29 -0.83 -0.08
N ALA A 318 0.09 -1.64 -1.12
CA ALA A 318 -0.47 -1.19 -2.40
C ALA A 318 -1.95 -0.82 -2.27
N GLY A 319 -2.78 -1.72 -1.76
CA GLY A 319 -4.15 -1.41 -1.39
C GLY A 319 -5.15 -2.17 -2.20
N GLY A 320 -5.87 -1.47 -3.08
CA GLY A 320 -6.81 -2.11 -3.99
C GLY A 320 -6.50 -1.75 -5.43
N GLY A 321 -6.91 -2.58 -6.37
CA GLY A 321 -6.55 -2.43 -7.78
C GLY A 321 -5.58 -3.53 -8.21
N ASN A 322 -5.18 -3.50 -9.49
CA ASN A 322 -4.20 -4.46 -9.98
C ASN A 322 -2.83 -3.78 -9.99
N ASP A 323 -2.01 -4.11 -9.01
CA ASP A 323 -0.79 -3.40 -8.70
C ASP A 323 0.43 -4.09 -9.28
N LYS A 324 1.43 -3.30 -9.67
CA LYS A 324 2.77 -3.80 -9.98
C LYS A 324 3.75 -3.22 -9.00
N ILE A 325 4.34 -4.08 -8.18
CA ILE A 325 5.24 -3.68 -7.12
C ILE A 325 6.60 -4.34 -7.32
N VAL A 326 7.62 -3.49 -7.39
CA VAL A 326 9.02 -3.92 -7.50
C VAL A 326 9.79 -3.38 -6.30
N GLY A 327 10.35 -4.30 -5.51
CA GLY A 327 11.21 -3.99 -4.39
C GLY A 327 12.59 -3.51 -4.83
N THR A 328 13.56 -3.70 -3.95
CA THR A 328 14.89 -3.12 -4.00
C THR A 328 15.94 -4.23 -4.00
N ASP A 329 17.19 -3.88 -3.67
CA ASP A 329 18.26 -4.85 -3.43
C ASP A 329 18.39 -5.21 -1.93
N ARG A 330 17.34 -4.97 -1.14
CA ARG A 330 17.27 -5.12 0.31
C ARG A 330 16.07 -5.98 0.70
N ASN A 331 15.99 -6.34 1.98
CA ASN A 331 14.91 -7.16 2.52
C ASN A 331 13.60 -6.35 2.64
N ASP A 332 12.74 -6.48 1.65
CA ASP A 332 11.52 -5.70 1.53
C ASP A 332 10.30 -6.48 2.03
N ALA A 333 9.19 -5.77 2.22
CA ALA A 333 7.89 -6.40 2.39
C ALA A 333 6.91 -5.78 1.39
N LEU A 334 6.30 -6.60 0.57
CA LEU A 334 5.38 -6.17 -0.46
C LEU A 334 4.01 -6.76 -0.16
N TYR A 335 3.04 -5.90 0.16
CA TYR A 335 1.65 -6.25 0.38
C TYR A 335 0.83 -5.73 -0.82
N GLY A 336 0.37 -6.64 -1.67
CA GLY A 336 -0.45 -6.35 -2.85
C GLY A 336 -1.82 -5.78 -2.45
N GLY A 337 -2.62 -6.61 -1.80
CA GLY A 337 -3.91 -6.22 -1.25
C GLY A 337 -5.06 -6.85 -2.02
N ASP A 338 -6.02 -6.05 -2.48
CA ASP A 338 -7.17 -6.53 -3.24
C ASP A 338 -6.97 -6.28 -4.75
N GLY A 339 -6.90 -7.33 -5.56
CA GLY A 339 -6.83 -7.26 -7.03
C GLY A 339 -5.79 -8.22 -7.60
N ASP A 340 -5.57 -8.18 -8.91
CA ASP A 340 -4.59 -9.08 -9.55
C ASP A 340 -3.20 -8.43 -9.54
N ASP A 341 -2.38 -8.75 -8.54
CA ASP A 341 -1.12 -8.04 -8.31
C ASP A 341 0.09 -8.75 -8.92
N THR A 342 1.14 -7.99 -9.20
CA THR A 342 2.44 -8.51 -9.61
C THR A 342 3.51 -8.06 -8.63
N LEU A 343 4.05 -9.01 -7.87
CA LEU A 343 5.05 -8.78 -6.83
C LEU A 343 6.41 -9.27 -7.29
N ILE A 344 7.39 -8.36 -7.28
CA ILE A 344 8.80 -8.64 -7.62
C ILE A 344 9.64 -8.17 -6.44
N GLY A 345 10.15 -9.10 -5.62
CA GLY A 345 10.95 -8.76 -4.43
C GLY A 345 12.20 -7.95 -4.75
N GLY A 346 12.87 -8.33 -5.84
CA GLY A 346 14.18 -7.77 -6.18
C GLY A 346 15.26 -8.71 -5.70
N ALA A 347 16.31 -8.20 -5.07
CA ALA A 347 17.31 -9.04 -4.39
C ALA A 347 17.19 -8.81 -2.89
N GLY A 348 17.46 -9.82 -2.07
CA GLY A 348 17.26 -9.72 -0.64
C GLY A 348 16.59 -10.96 -0.11
N ASN A 349 16.04 -10.89 1.10
CA ASN A 349 15.12 -11.88 1.61
C ASN A 349 13.80 -11.18 1.87
N ASP A 350 12.89 -11.28 0.91
CA ASP A 350 11.69 -10.45 0.87
C ASP A 350 10.49 -11.16 1.47
N THR A 351 9.51 -10.38 1.92
CA THR A 351 8.18 -10.89 2.29
C THR A 351 7.19 -10.44 1.23
N LEU A 352 6.58 -11.38 0.51
CA LEU A 352 5.63 -11.11 -0.57
C LEU A 352 4.25 -11.60 -0.13
N VAL A 353 3.31 -10.68 0.03
CA VAL A 353 1.94 -10.96 0.42
C VAL A 353 1.01 -10.50 -0.69
N GLY A 354 0.47 -11.44 -1.49
CA GLY A 354 -0.42 -11.11 -2.61
C GLY A 354 -1.71 -10.48 -2.12
N GLY A 355 -2.40 -11.16 -1.20
CA GLY A 355 -3.71 -10.74 -0.72
C GLY A 355 -4.80 -11.52 -1.44
N LYS A 356 -5.84 -10.83 -1.92
CA LYS A 356 -6.95 -11.43 -2.66
C LYS A 356 -6.83 -11.11 -4.14
N GLY A 357 -7.09 -12.08 -5.01
CA GLY A 357 -7.09 -11.88 -6.46
C GLY A 357 -6.33 -12.97 -7.17
N PHE A 358 -5.92 -12.75 -8.42
CA PHE A 358 -5.00 -13.65 -9.11
C PHE A 358 -3.60 -13.05 -9.17
N ASP A 359 -2.79 -13.35 -8.15
CA ASP A 359 -1.49 -12.72 -7.96
C ASP A 359 -0.35 -13.42 -8.72
N ALA A 360 0.66 -12.65 -9.11
CA ALA A 360 1.85 -13.13 -9.79
C ALA A 360 3.12 -12.77 -9.00
N TYR A 361 3.79 -13.79 -8.49
CA TYR A 361 5.07 -13.66 -7.79
C TYR A 361 6.20 -13.93 -8.77
N VAL A 362 6.98 -12.89 -9.09
CA VAL A 362 8.08 -13.00 -10.07
C VAL A 362 9.40 -13.12 -9.33
N ILE A 363 10.08 -14.23 -9.57
CA ILE A 363 11.40 -14.54 -9.01
C ILE A 363 12.41 -14.71 -10.14
N ASP A 364 13.66 -14.37 -9.86
CA ASP A 364 14.79 -14.61 -10.74
C ASP A 364 15.98 -15.18 -9.96
N ALA A 365 17.14 -15.31 -10.62
CA ALA A 365 18.32 -15.91 -10.00
C ALA A 365 18.95 -15.06 -8.87
N GLN A 366 18.55 -13.80 -8.74
CA GLN A 366 19.04 -12.82 -7.76
C GLN A 366 18.08 -12.60 -6.59
N SER A 367 16.88 -13.21 -6.60
CA SER A 367 15.85 -13.01 -5.59
C SER A 367 16.19 -13.40 -4.16
N GLY A 368 17.29 -14.13 -3.93
CA GLY A 368 17.67 -14.53 -2.58
C GLY A 368 16.67 -15.50 -1.97
N SER A 369 16.26 -15.29 -0.70
CA SER A 369 15.38 -16.21 0.05
C SER A 369 14.09 -15.53 0.50
N ASP A 370 13.03 -15.69 -0.31
CA ASP A 370 11.77 -14.98 -0.11
C ASP A 370 10.74 -15.82 0.64
N ALA A 371 9.88 -15.14 1.40
CA ALA A 371 8.69 -15.71 2.02
C ALA A 371 7.44 -15.20 1.31
N MET A 372 6.58 -16.11 0.84
CA MET A 372 5.34 -15.80 0.13
C MET A 372 4.12 -16.20 0.96
N ILE A 373 3.12 -15.33 0.99
CA ILE A 373 1.82 -15.56 1.61
C ILE A 373 0.74 -15.13 0.62
N ASP A 374 -0.21 -16.02 0.34
CA ASP A 374 -1.34 -15.75 -0.55
C ASP A 374 -2.61 -16.06 0.23
N GLU A 375 -3.57 -15.13 0.30
CA GLU A 375 -4.71 -15.24 1.22
C GLU A 375 -5.73 -16.28 0.74
N ASP A 376 -5.98 -16.33 -0.56
CA ASP A 376 -6.98 -17.20 -1.19
C ASP A 376 -6.36 -18.35 -2.01
N GLY A 377 -5.04 -18.33 -2.19
CA GLY A 377 -4.27 -19.32 -2.94
C GLY A 377 -4.40 -19.19 -4.46
N SER A 378 -5.02 -18.11 -4.95
CA SER A 378 -5.25 -17.86 -6.37
C SER A 378 -4.11 -17.05 -6.95
N GLY A 379 -3.28 -17.68 -7.78
CA GLY A 379 -2.17 -16.97 -8.40
C GLY A 379 -1.19 -17.87 -9.11
N ARG A 380 0.02 -17.38 -9.28
CA ARG A 380 1.14 -18.10 -9.90
C ARG A 380 2.49 -17.60 -9.41
N ILE A 381 3.46 -18.52 -9.39
CA ILE A 381 4.88 -18.20 -9.24
C ILE A 381 5.54 -18.29 -10.62
N VAL A 382 6.33 -17.28 -10.98
CA VAL A 382 6.98 -17.16 -12.29
C VAL A 382 8.49 -17.04 -12.10
N PHE A 383 9.26 -17.95 -12.70
CA PHE A 383 10.71 -17.90 -12.75
C PHE A 383 11.21 -17.71 -14.19
N GLY A 384 11.97 -16.64 -14.45
CA GLY A 384 12.52 -16.38 -15.79
C GLY A 384 11.46 -16.29 -16.90
N GLY A 385 10.27 -15.78 -16.57
CA GLY A 385 9.11 -15.69 -17.47
C GLY A 385 8.33 -17.00 -17.65
N LEU A 386 8.71 -18.08 -16.97
CA LEU A 386 8.01 -19.37 -16.99
C LEU A 386 7.24 -19.57 -15.69
N GLN A 387 5.95 -19.89 -15.79
CA GLN A 387 5.15 -20.27 -14.63
C GLN A 387 5.64 -21.63 -14.09
N LEU A 388 5.83 -21.69 -12.78
CA LEU A 388 6.04 -22.94 -12.06
C LEU A 388 4.72 -23.69 -11.97
N THR A 389 4.74 -25.00 -12.19
CA THR A 389 3.51 -25.82 -12.15
C THR A 389 3.52 -26.84 -11.03
N GLY A 390 4.70 -27.15 -10.47
CA GLY A 390 4.86 -28.27 -9.55
C GLY A 390 4.67 -29.64 -10.22
N VAL A 391 4.33 -29.72 -11.50
CA VAL A 391 4.14 -31.01 -12.18
C VAL A 391 5.51 -31.58 -12.50
N GLY A 392 5.89 -32.61 -11.75
CA GLY A 392 7.26 -33.11 -11.80
C GLY A 392 7.43 -34.52 -11.24
N ARG A 393 8.70 -34.92 -11.16
CA ARG A 393 9.13 -36.22 -10.65
C ARG A 393 9.12 -36.21 -9.12
N LEU A 394 8.38 -37.13 -8.51
CA LEU A 394 8.47 -37.40 -7.08
C LEU A 394 9.89 -37.90 -6.71
N LEU A 395 10.48 -37.29 -5.68
CA LEU A 395 11.82 -37.63 -5.18
C LEU A 395 11.74 -38.45 -3.89
N ALA A 396 10.95 -38.00 -2.92
CA ALA A 396 10.66 -38.74 -1.69
C ALA A 396 9.29 -38.34 -1.12
N GLN A 397 8.64 -39.26 -0.40
CA GLN A 397 7.45 -38.97 0.37
C GLN A 397 7.54 -39.68 1.72
N THR A 398 7.33 -38.94 2.79
CA THR A 398 7.34 -39.42 4.17
C THR A 398 6.05 -39.03 4.86
N ALA A 399 5.85 -39.47 6.11
CA ALA A 399 4.72 -39.04 6.92
C ALA A 399 4.73 -37.54 7.28
N SER A 400 5.82 -36.81 7.03
CA SER A 400 5.96 -35.40 7.39
C SER A 400 6.32 -34.48 6.22
N SER A 401 6.84 -34.98 5.11
CA SER A 401 7.18 -34.16 3.95
C SER A 401 7.03 -34.91 2.63
N THR A 402 6.72 -34.18 1.56
CA THR A 402 6.79 -34.63 0.17
C THR A 402 7.79 -33.78 -0.59
N THR A 403 8.75 -34.41 -1.26
CA THR A 403 9.74 -33.74 -2.10
C THR A 403 9.64 -34.20 -3.54
N TRP A 404 9.72 -33.26 -4.49
CA TRP A 404 9.64 -33.54 -5.92
C TRP A 404 10.41 -32.50 -6.74
N SER A 405 10.56 -32.73 -8.04
CA SER A 405 11.27 -31.80 -8.93
C SER A 405 10.59 -31.62 -10.28
N GLU A 406 10.54 -30.38 -10.76
CA GLU A 406 10.09 -30.01 -12.11
C GLU A 406 11.29 -29.60 -12.97
N THR A 407 11.24 -29.90 -14.26
CA THR A 407 12.22 -29.40 -15.23
C THR A 407 11.54 -28.39 -16.14
N LEU A 408 11.96 -27.14 -16.07
CA LEU A 408 11.42 -26.07 -16.91
C LEU A 408 11.85 -26.26 -18.37
N SER A 409 11.13 -25.63 -19.31
CA SER A 409 11.48 -25.65 -20.74
C SER A 409 12.84 -25.00 -21.04
N SER A 410 13.35 -24.16 -20.13
CA SER A 410 14.71 -23.63 -20.15
C SER A 410 15.79 -24.66 -19.81
N GLY A 411 15.41 -25.84 -19.30
CA GLY A 411 16.29 -26.89 -18.79
C GLY A 411 16.64 -26.75 -17.30
N GLN A 412 16.16 -25.68 -16.63
CA GLN A 412 16.41 -25.47 -15.22
C GLN A 412 15.60 -26.43 -14.34
N GLN A 413 16.25 -26.96 -13.31
CA GLN A 413 15.63 -27.84 -12.33
C GLN A 413 15.06 -27.01 -11.18
N VAL A 414 13.83 -27.30 -10.81
CA VAL A 414 13.13 -26.75 -9.64
C VAL A 414 12.92 -27.88 -8.65
N GLN A 415 13.29 -27.67 -7.40
CA GLN A 415 13.06 -28.61 -6.31
C GLN A 415 11.98 -28.07 -5.38
N TYR A 416 11.07 -28.94 -4.97
CA TYR A 416 9.98 -28.65 -4.06
C TYR A 416 10.11 -29.54 -2.82
N ASP A 417 9.95 -28.97 -1.63
CA ASP A 417 9.86 -29.67 -0.35
C ASP A 417 8.65 -29.14 0.42
N TYR A 418 7.59 -29.95 0.51
CA TYR A 418 6.36 -29.60 1.19
C TYR A 418 6.29 -30.27 2.56
N ASP A 419 6.33 -29.47 3.63
CA ASP A 419 6.10 -29.94 4.99
C ASP A 419 4.59 -30.06 5.27
N LEU A 420 4.14 -31.30 5.47
CA LEU A 420 2.73 -31.66 5.67
C LEU A 420 2.19 -31.18 7.03
N ARG A 421 3.06 -30.82 7.99
CA ARG A 421 2.70 -30.39 9.34
C ARG A 421 2.62 -28.87 9.44
N THR A 422 3.61 -28.15 8.92
CA THR A 422 3.63 -26.68 8.96
C THR A 422 2.85 -26.05 7.81
N LYS A 423 2.56 -26.84 6.76
CA LYS A 423 1.97 -26.35 5.51
C LYS A 423 2.86 -25.34 4.81
N GLU A 424 4.18 -25.51 4.92
CA GLU A 424 5.16 -24.69 4.21
C GLU A 424 5.69 -25.47 3.01
N LEU A 425 5.72 -24.81 1.85
CA LEU A 425 6.35 -25.31 0.65
C LEU A 425 7.64 -24.53 0.39
N SER A 426 8.78 -25.21 0.46
CA SER A 426 10.08 -24.67 0.06
C SER A 426 10.34 -25.00 -1.40
N ILE A 427 10.71 -23.99 -2.20
CA ILE A 427 10.99 -24.09 -3.63
C ILE A 427 12.42 -23.61 -3.86
N GLY A 428 13.29 -24.47 -4.40
CA GLY A 428 14.67 -24.15 -4.75
C GLY A 428 14.87 -24.14 -6.26
N ILE A 429 15.38 -23.02 -6.81
CA ILE A 429 15.60 -22.83 -8.26
C ILE A 429 16.92 -22.09 -8.51
N GLY A 430 17.96 -22.81 -8.94
CA GLY A 430 19.28 -22.20 -9.10
C GLY A 430 19.82 -21.70 -7.76
N ALA A 431 20.03 -20.39 -7.63
CA ALA A 431 20.45 -19.75 -6.38
C ALA A 431 19.28 -19.16 -5.57
N ALA A 432 18.08 -19.10 -6.13
CA ALA A 432 16.90 -18.55 -5.48
C ALA A 432 16.19 -19.60 -4.64
N HIS A 433 15.62 -19.15 -3.52
CA HIS A 433 14.83 -19.95 -2.61
C HIS A 433 13.53 -19.22 -2.26
N VAL A 434 12.41 -19.93 -2.26
CA VAL A 434 11.11 -19.38 -1.88
C VAL A 434 10.46 -20.30 -0.86
N THR A 435 9.88 -19.72 0.18
CA THR A 435 9.00 -20.44 1.12
C THR A 435 7.59 -19.89 1.01
N VAL A 436 6.67 -20.72 0.50
CA VAL A 436 5.24 -20.40 0.49
C VAL A 436 4.63 -20.89 1.80
N GLN A 437 4.08 -19.97 2.59
CA GLN A 437 3.41 -20.29 3.84
C GLN A 437 1.94 -20.64 3.59
N ARG A 438 1.37 -21.50 4.45
CA ARG A 438 -0.03 -21.94 4.37
C ARG A 438 -0.38 -22.57 3.01
N PHE A 439 0.60 -23.25 2.41
CA PHE A 439 0.45 -23.89 1.12
C PHE A 439 -0.53 -25.07 1.19
N GLU A 440 -1.50 -25.05 0.27
CA GLU A 440 -2.34 -26.19 -0.04
C GLU A 440 -2.06 -26.64 -1.48
N PRO A 441 -2.03 -27.96 -1.76
CA PRO A 441 -1.83 -28.46 -3.12
C PRO A 441 -2.82 -27.86 -4.12
N GLY A 442 -2.31 -27.26 -5.19
CA GLY A 442 -3.08 -26.55 -6.21
C GLY A 442 -3.08 -25.03 -6.06
N SER A 443 -2.80 -24.50 -4.85
CA SER A 443 -2.60 -23.07 -4.64
C SER A 443 -1.44 -22.55 -5.47
N LEU A 444 -1.54 -21.29 -5.93
CA LEU A 444 -0.58 -20.65 -6.84
C LEU A 444 -0.32 -21.45 -8.13
N GLY A 445 -1.25 -22.34 -8.51
CA GLY A 445 -1.10 -23.25 -9.64
C GLY A 445 -0.02 -24.32 -9.45
N ILE A 446 0.46 -24.56 -8.22
CA ILE A 446 1.48 -25.56 -7.91
C ILE A 446 0.82 -26.88 -7.52
N ALA A 447 0.97 -27.89 -8.37
CA ALA A 447 0.56 -29.24 -8.07
C ALA A 447 1.56 -29.91 -7.11
N ALA A 448 1.04 -30.52 -6.03
CA ALA A 448 1.80 -31.48 -5.24
C ALA A 448 1.43 -32.91 -5.66
N PRO A 449 2.41 -33.83 -5.76
CA PRO A 449 2.12 -35.25 -5.98
C PRO A 449 1.14 -35.78 -4.93
N GLN A 450 -0.01 -36.26 -5.36
CA GLN A 450 -1.02 -36.80 -4.45
C GLN A 450 -0.51 -38.12 -3.86
N THR A 451 -0.80 -38.36 -2.58
CA THR A 451 -0.79 -39.71 -2.05
C THR A 451 -1.83 -40.51 -2.83
N PRO A 452 -1.49 -41.67 -3.45
CA PRO A 452 -2.51 -42.55 -3.97
C PRO A 452 -3.45 -42.88 -2.80
N ALA A 453 -4.74 -42.53 -2.94
CA ALA A 453 -5.77 -42.88 -1.99
C ALA A 453 -5.57 -44.35 -1.59
N SER A 454 -5.54 -44.64 -0.28
CA SER A 454 -5.36 -45.99 0.27
C SER A 454 -6.07 -46.98 -0.63
N ALA A 455 -5.29 -47.71 -1.44
CA ALA A 455 -5.85 -48.56 -2.47
C ALA A 455 -6.83 -49.49 -1.77
N SER A 456 -8.11 -49.40 -2.14
CA SER A 456 -9.10 -50.38 -1.75
C SER A 456 -8.48 -51.76 -1.99
N THR A 457 -8.69 -52.67 -1.05
CA THR A 457 -8.16 -54.03 -0.95
C THR A 457 -8.56 -54.94 -2.12
N GLY A 458 -8.25 -54.53 -3.35
CA GLY A 458 -8.32 -55.34 -4.56
C GLY A 458 -7.12 -56.30 -4.62
N PRO A 459 -7.27 -57.41 -5.34
CA PRO A 459 -6.32 -58.52 -5.30
C PRO A 459 -4.93 -58.08 -5.80
N SER A 460 -3.96 -58.01 -4.90
CA SER A 460 -2.56 -57.75 -5.22
C SER A 460 -1.92 -59.00 -5.85
N THR A 461 -1.18 -58.84 -6.95
CA THR A 461 -0.29 -59.91 -7.43
C THR A 461 0.91 -60.00 -6.50
N VAL A 462 0.88 -60.96 -5.58
CA VAL A 462 2.02 -61.27 -4.71
C VAL A 462 3.10 -61.95 -5.56
N VAL A 463 4.18 -61.22 -5.86
CA VAL A 463 5.40 -61.86 -6.36
C VAL A 463 6.17 -62.31 -5.13
N ASN A 464 6.27 -63.62 -4.94
CA ASN A 464 7.01 -64.23 -3.83
C ASN A 464 8.30 -64.84 -4.39
N PRO A 465 9.33 -64.04 -4.72
CA PRO A 465 10.54 -64.62 -5.26
C PRO A 465 11.32 -65.21 -4.08
N PHE A 466 11.33 -66.53 -3.98
CA PHE A 466 12.32 -67.25 -3.18
C PHE A 466 13.70 -67.02 -3.79
N ILE A 467 14.32 -65.86 -3.52
CA ILE A 467 15.66 -65.53 -4.03
C ILE A 467 16.68 -66.07 -3.03
N ARG A 468 17.41 -67.12 -3.44
CA ARG A 468 18.57 -67.62 -2.70
C ARG A 468 19.76 -66.67 -2.87
N GLU A 469 20.67 -66.67 -1.89
CA GLU A 469 21.92 -65.93 -1.95
C GLU A 469 22.65 -66.18 -3.27
N GLY A 470 23.02 -65.10 -3.99
CA GLY A 470 23.67 -65.17 -5.30
C GLY A 470 22.74 -65.25 -6.52
N VAL A 471 21.42 -65.32 -6.35
CA VAL A 471 20.45 -65.30 -7.46
C VAL A 471 19.90 -63.88 -7.67
N GLN A 472 19.87 -63.41 -8.91
CA GLN A 472 19.23 -62.14 -9.29
C GLN A 472 17.89 -62.43 -9.95
N ALA A 473 16.85 -61.66 -9.60
CA ALA A 473 15.57 -61.68 -10.30
C ALA A 473 15.35 -60.33 -10.99
N ASP A 474 15.05 -60.39 -12.29
CA ASP A 474 14.61 -59.22 -13.06
C ASP A 474 13.11 -59.03 -12.82
N LEU A 475 12.72 -57.87 -12.28
CA LEU A 475 11.31 -57.48 -12.23
C LEU A 475 10.95 -56.77 -13.53
N HIS A 476 10.00 -57.34 -14.28
CA HIS A 476 9.36 -56.62 -15.38
C HIS A 476 8.18 -55.84 -14.81
N LEU A 477 8.37 -54.53 -14.67
CA LEU A 477 7.35 -53.59 -14.20
C LEU A 477 6.94 -52.71 -15.38
N ALA A 478 5.64 -52.43 -15.48
CA ALA A 478 5.17 -51.41 -16.43
C ALA A 478 5.58 -50.01 -15.93
N ALA A 479 5.70 -49.05 -16.85
CA ALA A 479 6.10 -47.68 -16.54
C ALA A 479 5.18 -46.95 -15.54
N THR A 480 3.99 -47.51 -15.31
CA THR A 480 2.95 -46.99 -14.42
C THR A 480 2.84 -47.76 -13.10
N GLN A 481 3.74 -48.70 -12.81
CA GLN A 481 3.66 -49.55 -11.62
C GLN A 481 4.59 -49.08 -10.50
N ASP A 482 3.99 -48.73 -9.36
CA ASP A 482 4.71 -48.50 -8.11
C ASP A 482 5.05 -49.81 -7.40
N VAL A 483 6.24 -49.88 -6.82
CA VAL A 483 6.71 -51.02 -6.01
C VAL A 483 6.75 -50.66 -4.54
N ARG A 484 6.06 -51.46 -3.71
CA ARG A 484 6.09 -51.34 -2.24
C ARG A 484 6.80 -52.53 -1.60
N ALA A 485 7.66 -52.26 -0.64
CA ALA A 485 8.27 -53.30 0.18
C ALA A 485 7.42 -53.64 1.42
N GLU A 486 7.08 -54.92 1.56
CA GLU A 486 6.61 -55.48 2.82
C GLU A 486 7.73 -56.36 3.41
N SER A 487 8.41 -55.85 4.45
CA SER A 487 9.53 -56.53 5.14
C SER A 487 10.80 -56.73 4.30
N ALA A 488 11.39 -55.63 3.77
CA ALA A 488 12.59 -55.66 2.91
C ALA A 488 13.92 -55.34 3.62
N GLY A 489 14.04 -55.55 4.93
CA GLY A 489 15.24 -55.20 5.72
C GLY A 489 16.55 -55.87 5.28
N HIS A 490 16.49 -56.83 4.34
CA HIS A 490 17.63 -57.59 3.82
C HIS A 490 17.62 -57.70 2.27
N ALA A 491 17.21 -56.64 1.56
CA ALA A 491 17.21 -56.61 0.09
C ALA A 491 17.91 -55.37 -0.49
N LYS A 492 18.42 -55.51 -1.73
CA LYS A 492 18.96 -54.41 -2.55
C LYS A 492 18.09 -54.19 -3.79
N TYR A 493 17.86 -52.93 -4.15
CA TYR A 493 17.23 -52.50 -5.40
C TYR A 493 18.25 -51.69 -6.21
N GLY A 494 18.60 -52.16 -7.42
CA GLY A 494 19.62 -51.48 -8.25
C GLY A 494 21.02 -51.41 -7.62
N GLY A 495 21.32 -52.28 -6.65
CA GLY A 495 22.57 -52.30 -5.90
C GLY A 495 22.54 -51.55 -4.55
N THR A 496 21.51 -50.74 -4.31
CA THR A 496 21.33 -49.95 -3.09
C THR A 496 20.54 -50.73 -2.04
N PRO A 497 21.00 -50.82 -0.77
CA PRO A 497 20.23 -51.43 0.31
C PRO A 497 18.88 -50.73 0.50
N ILE A 498 17.81 -51.50 0.60
CA ILE A 498 16.48 -50.98 0.92
C ILE A 498 16.44 -50.73 2.44
N PRO A 499 16.26 -49.48 2.90
CA PRO A 499 16.24 -49.17 4.32
C PRO A 499 14.95 -49.72 4.94
N GLY A 500 15.03 -50.84 5.66
CA GLY A 500 13.85 -51.47 6.24
C GLY A 500 13.53 -50.99 7.66
N ARG A 501 12.35 -50.37 7.84
CA ARG A 501 11.37 -50.78 8.87
C ARG A 501 9.99 -50.89 8.21
N ASN A 502 9.18 -51.82 8.69
CA ASN A 502 7.95 -52.29 8.05
C ASN A 502 6.91 -51.19 7.76
N GLY A 503 6.35 -51.24 6.55
CA GLY A 503 4.99 -50.78 6.22
C GLY A 503 4.91 -49.41 5.58
N ASP A 504 4.70 -49.40 4.25
CA ASP A 504 4.21 -48.30 3.39
C ASP A 504 5.21 -47.46 2.57
N ASP A 505 6.51 -47.73 2.62
CA ASP A 505 7.48 -47.00 1.78
C ASP A 505 7.38 -47.42 0.28
N VAL A 506 7.18 -46.42 -0.60
CA VAL A 506 7.24 -46.57 -2.07
C VAL A 506 8.71 -46.53 -2.52
N ILE A 507 9.18 -47.57 -3.22
CA ILE A 507 10.60 -47.73 -3.58
C ILE A 507 10.91 -47.17 -4.98
N ALA A 508 9.95 -47.17 -5.90
CA ALA A 508 10.14 -46.63 -7.24
C ALA A 508 8.80 -46.35 -7.94
N GLY A 509 8.75 -45.24 -8.71
CA GLY A 509 7.83 -45.01 -9.83
C GLY A 509 8.51 -45.32 -11.17
N GLY A 510 7.73 -45.73 -12.17
CA GLY A 510 8.06 -46.77 -13.15
C GLY A 510 9.11 -46.56 -14.26
N ASP A 511 10.10 -45.69 -14.16
CA ASP A 511 11.06 -45.51 -15.27
C ASP A 511 12.29 -46.44 -15.26
N ASN A 512 12.24 -47.59 -14.57
CA ASN A 512 13.22 -48.65 -14.77
C ASN A 512 12.51 -49.91 -15.30
N PRO A 513 12.63 -50.25 -16.59
CA PRO A 513 11.96 -51.42 -17.16
C PRO A 513 12.56 -52.76 -16.69
N SER A 514 13.68 -52.75 -15.95
CA SER A 514 14.33 -53.98 -15.45
C SER A 514 15.22 -53.76 -14.21
N PRO A 515 14.70 -53.30 -13.06
CA PRO A 515 15.49 -53.25 -11.84
C PRO A 515 15.79 -54.67 -11.33
N ARG A 516 17.02 -54.88 -10.86
CA ARG A 516 17.47 -56.14 -10.28
C ARG A 516 17.30 -56.14 -8.76
N LEU A 517 16.58 -57.14 -8.27
CA LEU A 517 16.43 -57.44 -6.86
C LEU A 517 17.42 -58.52 -6.44
N ALA A 518 18.16 -58.27 -5.35
CA ALA A 518 19.13 -59.19 -4.78
C ALA A 518 18.99 -59.25 -3.25
N ALA A 519 19.05 -60.46 -2.68
CA ALA A 519 19.02 -60.70 -1.23
C ALA A 519 20.39 -60.40 -0.58
N LEU A 520 20.37 -59.88 0.65
CA LEU A 520 21.57 -59.57 1.44
C LEU A 520 22.08 -60.76 2.27
N ASP A 521 21.21 -61.69 2.69
CA ASP A 521 21.61 -62.89 3.43
C ASP A 521 20.60 -64.06 3.29
N GLY A 522 21.11 -65.29 3.38
CA GLY A 522 20.33 -66.52 3.23
C GLY A 522 19.47 -66.83 4.46
N GLY A 523 18.24 -66.32 4.49
CA GLY A 523 17.26 -66.81 5.48
C GLY A 523 15.89 -66.15 5.55
N SER A 524 15.70 -64.93 5.04
CA SER A 524 14.49 -64.15 5.33
C SER A 524 13.50 -64.06 4.15
N ARG A 525 12.20 -64.16 4.45
CA ARG A 525 11.11 -63.91 3.49
C ARG A 525 11.01 -62.42 3.18
N ASN A 526 11.39 -62.00 1.99
CA ASN A 526 11.12 -60.65 1.48
C ASN A 526 9.83 -60.67 0.67
N THR A 527 8.83 -59.86 1.05
CA THR A 527 7.56 -59.76 0.31
C THR A 527 7.52 -58.41 -0.41
N ILE A 528 7.21 -58.42 -1.71
CA ILE A 528 7.09 -57.18 -2.50
C ILE A 528 5.68 -57.17 -3.08
N ARG A 529 4.97 -56.05 -2.91
CA ARG A 529 3.66 -55.83 -3.54
C ARG A 529 3.80 -54.80 -4.65
N ALA A 530 3.41 -55.19 -5.87
CA ALA A 530 3.15 -54.23 -6.93
C ALA A 530 1.79 -53.58 -6.67
N GLY A 531 1.74 -52.25 -6.64
CA GLY A 531 0.48 -51.50 -6.56
C GLY A 531 -0.33 -51.63 -7.85
N ASN A 532 -1.66 -51.51 -7.75
CA ASN A 532 -2.58 -51.58 -8.89
C ASN A 532 -2.28 -50.48 -9.92
N GLY A 533 -1.65 -50.83 -11.04
CA GLY A 533 -1.97 -50.18 -12.30
C GLY A 533 -3.40 -50.59 -12.66
N ALA A 534 -4.31 -49.64 -12.84
CA ALA A 534 -5.62 -49.94 -13.40
C ALA A 534 -5.40 -50.76 -14.69
N THR A 535 -6.01 -51.95 -14.76
CA THR A 535 -6.16 -52.66 -16.03
C THR A 535 -7.20 -51.91 -16.86
N HIS A 536 -6.90 -50.69 -17.28
CA HIS A 536 -7.37 -50.25 -18.58
C HIS A 536 -6.46 -50.98 -19.56
N ALA A 537 -6.91 -52.15 -20.02
CA ALA A 537 -6.40 -52.65 -21.30
C ALA A 537 -6.52 -51.46 -22.27
N PRO A 538 -5.41 -50.96 -22.83
CA PRO A 538 -5.51 -49.90 -23.81
C PRO A 538 -6.40 -50.46 -24.93
N LEU A 539 -7.48 -49.77 -25.26
CA LEU A 539 -8.09 -49.99 -26.56
C LEU A 539 -7.02 -49.57 -27.55
N VAL A 540 -6.31 -50.54 -28.12
CA VAL A 540 -5.36 -50.36 -29.21
C VAL A 540 -6.19 -50.28 -30.50
N PRO A 541 -6.36 -49.11 -31.13
CA PRO A 541 -6.79 -49.08 -32.51
C PRO A 541 -5.65 -49.61 -33.38
N GLY A 542 -5.98 -50.18 -34.54
CA GLY A 542 -5.05 -50.96 -35.37
C GLY A 542 -3.85 -50.20 -35.97
N ASP A 543 -3.60 -48.96 -35.56
CA ASP A 543 -2.54 -48.06 -36.02
C ASP A 543 -1.37 -47.90 -35.03
N GLY A 544 -1.45 -48.43 -33.81
CA GLY A 544 -0.30 -48.60 -32.91
C GLY A 544 0.16 -47.35 -32.15
N HIS A 545 -0.62 -46.27 -32.13
CA HIS A 545 -0.33 -45.06 -31.33
C HIS A 545 -0.98 -45.14 -29.93
N GLN A 546 -0.29 -44.66 -28.89
CA GLN A 546 -0.76 -44.58 -27.50
C GLN A 546 -0.71 -43.13 -27.00
N LEU A 547 -1.79 -42.66 -26.37
CA LEU A 547 -1.82 -41.42 -25.60
C LEU A 547 -1.26 -41.70 -24.20
N ILE A 548 -0.19 -41.01 -23.79
CA ILE A 548 0.30 -41.07 -22.41
C ILE A 548 -0.42 -40.06 -21.52
N ASP A 549 -0.57 -40.35 -20.23
CA ASP A 549 -1.39 -39.54 -19.29
C ASP A 549 -1.00 -38.06 -19.25
N SER A 550 0.29 -37.74 -19.48
CA SER A 550 0.80 -36.37 -19.57
C SER A 550 0.30 -35.61 -20.81
N GLN A 551 0.04 -36.30 -21.92
CA GLN A 551 -0.56 -35.71 -23.12
C GLN A 551 -2.06 -35.48 -22.94
N VAL A 552 -2.74 -36.40 -22.24
CA VAL A 552 -4.16 -36.25 -21.88
C VAL A 552 -4.36 -35.07 -20.92
N ALA A 553 -3.50 -34.95 -19.90
CA ALA A 553 -3.52 -33.81 -18.99
C ALA A 553 -3.24 -32.49 -19.71
N SER A 554 -2.26 -32.46 -20.61
CA SER A 554 -1.93 -31.26 -21.42
C SER A 554 -3.10 -30.85 -22.32
N LEU A 555 -3.83 -31.82 -22.89
CA LEU A 555 -5.02 -31.56 -23.70
C LEU A 555 -6.18 -31.03 -22.85
N VAL A 556 -6.42 -31.62 -21.68
CA VAL A 556 -7.45 -31.18 -20.72
C VAL A 556 -7.15 -29.76 -20.21
N GLN A 557 -5.89 -29.45 -19.89
CA GLN A 557 -5.44 -28.13 -19.46
C GLN A 557 -5.61 -27.07 -20.56
N ALA A 558 -5.24 -27.41 -21.80
CA ALA A 558 -5.46 -26.53 -22.96
C ALA A 558 -6.95 -26.29 -23.20
N MET A 559 -7.80 -27.31 -23.01
CA MET A 559 -9.25 -27.18 -23.14
C MET A 559 -9.88 -26.36 -21.99
N ALA A 560 -9.32 -26.42 -20.78
CA ALA A 560 -9.79 -25.67 -19.61
C ALA A 560 -9.57 -24.15 -19.73
N GLN A 561 -8.65 -23.71 -20.59
CA GLN A 561 -8.40 -22.30 -20.89
C GLN A 561 -9.42 -21.69 -21.87
N PHE A 562 -10.37 -22.47 -22.40
CA PHE A 562 -11.38 -21.99 -23.33
C PHE A 562 -12.78 -21.98 -22.70
N VAL A 563 -13.51 -20.87 -22.90
CA VAL A 563 -14.93 -20.78 -22.56
C VAL A 563 -15.72 -21.72 -23.50
N PRO A 564 -16.59 -22.60 -22.98
CA PRO A 564 -17.35 -23.54 -23.81
C PRO A 564 -18.24 -22.81 -24.84
N PRO A 565 -18.45 -23.36 -26.06
CA PRO A 565 -19.31 -22.75 -27.07
C PRO A 565 -20.74 -22.58 -26.55
N ALA A 566 -21.42 -21.52 -27.01
CA ALA A 566 -22.83 -21.31 -26.68
C ALA A 566 -23.68 -22.52 -27.10
N ALA A 567 -24.71 -22.84 -26.31
CA ALA A 567 -25.57 -24.01 -26.54
C ALA A 567 -26.11 -24.03 -27.98
N GLY A 568 -25.77 -25.10 -28.73
CA GLY A 568 -26.17 -25.29 -30.12
C GLY A 568 -25.06 -25.04 -31.16
N GLN A 569 -23.90 -24.51 -30.76
CA GLN A 569 -22.72 -24.48 -31.64
C GLN A 569 -21.99 -25.83 -31.65
N THR A 570 -21.83 -26.42 -32.83
CA THR A 570 -21.08 -27.68 -33.04
C THR A 570 -19.67 -27.47 -33.58
N SER A 571 -19.23 -26.22 -33.71
CA SER A 571 -17.91 -25.84 -34.26
C SER A 571 -17.22 -24.84 -33.37
N LEU A 572 -15.93 -25.07 -33.08
CA LEU A 572 -15.07 -24.10 -32.41
C LEU A 572 -14.86 -22.85 -33.28
N LEU A 573 -14.72 -21.69 -32.63
CA LEU A 573 -14.29 -20.46 -33.30
C LEU A 573 -12.86 -20.65 -33.88
N PRO A 574 -12.48 -19.90 -34.94
CA PRO A 574 -11.18 -20.05 -35.60
C PRO A 574 -9.98 -19.85 -34.65
N GLU A 575 -10.06 -18.89 -33.74
CA GLU A 575 -8.96 -18.53 -32.82
C GLU A 575 -8.65 -19.60 -31.76
N PRO A 576 -9.64 -20.20 -31.06
CA PRO A 576 -9.41 -21.38 -30.23
C PRO A 576 -8.88 -22.58 -31.01
N ARG A 577 -9.39 -22.78 -32.23
CA ARG A 577 -9.00 -23.90 -33.10
C ARG A 577 -7.53 -23.82 -33.51
N GLU A 578 -7.05 -22.63 -33.89
CA GLU A 578 -5.64 -22.42 -34.26
C GLU A 578 -4.68 -22.60 -33.06
N ARG A 579 -5.12 -22.27 -31.84
CA ARG A 579 -4.35 -22.51 -30.61
C ARG A 579 -4.34 -23.97 -30.16
N LEU A 580 -5.42 -24.72 -30.43
CA LEU A 580 -5.52 -26.14 -30.12
C LEU A 580 -4.78 -27.03 -31.12
N MET A 581 -4.69 -26.63 -32.40
CA MET A 581 -4.09 -27.48 -33.44
C MET A 581 -2.65 -27.93 -33.15
N PRO A 582 -1.72 -27.09 -32.65
CA PRO A 582 -0.37 -27.51 -32.28
C PRO A 582 -0.36 -28.51 -31.12
N VAL A 583 -1.24 -28.35 -30.13
CA VAL A 583 -1.38 -29.23 -28.97
C VAL A 583 -1.99 -30.58 -29.37
N ILE A 584 -2.99 -30.57 -30.25
CA ILE A 584 -3.58 -31.78 -30.82
C ILE A 584 -2.54 -32.51 -31.68
N ALA A 585 -1.81 -31.79 -32.53
CA ALA A 585 -0.77 -32.35 -33.39
C ALA A 585 0.45 -32.88 -32.61
N SER A 586 0.76 -32.32 -31.44
CA SER A 586 1.81 -32.86 -30.55
C SER A 586 1.32 -34.03 -29.69
N SER A 587 0.01 -34.10 -29.43
CA SER A 587 -0.63 -35.20 -28.70
C SER A 587 -0.92 -36.42 -29.59
N TRP A 588 -0.96 -36.25 -30.91
CA TRP A 588 -1.15 -37.32 -31.90
C TRP A 588 0.15 -37.55 -32.69
N LYS A 589 1.07 -38.34 -32.15
CA LYS A 589 2.26 -38.82 -32.85
C LYS A 589 2.54 -40.29 -32.59
#